data_AF-A0A0M0T4F9-F1
#
_entry.id   AF-A0A0M0T4F9-F1
#
_cell.length_a   1.000
_cell.length_b   1.000
_cell.length_c   1.000
_cell.angle_alpha   90.00
_cell.angle_beta   90.00
_cell.angle_gamma   90.00
#
_symmetry.space_group_name_H-M   'P 1'
#
loop_
_entity.id
_entity.type
_entity.pdbx_description
1 polymer ?
#
loop_
_entity_poly.entity_id
_entity_poly.type
_entity_poly.pdbx_seq_one_letter_code
_entity_poly.pdbx_strand_id
1 'polypeptide(L)'
;VDERPYWERVGIMDSRIRPSHAALDGFIARYDDPIWQSIYPPDGYRCRCRVRTRSEADVERLGLRVQSTEGRRVEVQQEYGEPGETRPVMGFENPMTGQVYTPDPGFGFNPGQVSWQPELDRYPQPAASQYVSGTLTGPDFIRVFKQALKQDAPSSLQRYPVAVRPRSGGQQSDPVTVDAPTLKRLADKEGIDLADYLALQQIIEQPERQHLAKDGTQYYGAMRAGVWWIVSVREGQLHNVIQQADFHVPD
;
A
#
# COMPACT_ATOMS: atom_id res chain seq x y z
N VAL A 1 5.29 -21.63 4.64
CA VAL A 1 6.19 -21.32 3.49
C VAL A 1 7.42 -22.22 3.52
N ASP A 2 7.86 -22.62 4.70
CA ASP A 2 9.03 -23.48 4.94
C ASP A 2 9.08 -24.78 4.11
N GLU A 3 7.96 -25.49 3.94
CA GLU A 3 7.95 -26.76 3.18
C GLU A 3 7.82 -26.58 1.66
N ARG A 4 7.27 -25.44 1.20
CA ARG A 4 6.97 -25.17 -0.21
C ARG A 4 7.35 -23.74 -0.57
N PRO A 5 8.65 -23.40 -0.53
CA PRO A 5 9.12 -22.02 -0.61
C PRO A 5 9.10 -21.47 -2.04
N TYR A 6 8.91 -22.31 -3.07
CA TYR A 6 8.88 -21.86 -4.45
C TYR A 6 7.46 -21.67 -4.93
N TRP A 7 7.18 -20.51 -5.51
CA TRP A 7 5.88 -20.16 -6.07
C TRP A 7 5.99 -20.17 -7.59
N GLU A 8 5.05 -20.85 -8.23
CA GLU A 8 4.97 -20.97 -9.68
C GLU A 8 3.72 -20.26 -10.20
N ARG A 9 3.89 -19.42 -11.20
CA ARG A 9 2.81 -18.84 -12.00
C ARG A 9 2.23 -19.91 -12.92
N VAL A 10 0.91 -20.09 -12.85
CA VAL A 10 0.19 -21.06 -13.70
C VAL A 10 -1.04 -20.41 -14.31
N GLY A 11 -1.15 -20.45 -15.64
CA GLY A 11 -2.34 -20.09 -16.39
C GLY A 11 -3.25 -21.30 -16.63
N ILE A 12 -4.53 -21.06 -16.90
CA ILE A 12 -5.41 -22.11 -17.47
C ILE A 12 -4.99 -22.46 -18.91
N MET A 13 -4.29 -21.56 -19.61
CA MET A 13 -3.78 -21.74 -20.97
C MET A 13 -4.88 -22.09 -22.00
N ASP A 14 -6.09 -21.54 -21.82
CA ASP A 14 -7.15 -21.57 -22.82
C ASP A 14 -7.10 -20.34 -23.73
N SER A 15 -7.92 -20.32 -24.78
CA SER A 15 -7.97 -19.20 -25.75
C SER A 15 -8.39 -17.85 -25.15
N ARG A 16 -8.75 -17.79 -23.86
CA ARG A 16 -9.18 -16.57 -23.17
C ARG A 16 -8.10 -15.98 -22.27
N ILE A 17 -6.97 -16.67 -22.07
CA ILE A 17 -5.85 -16.07 -21.35
C ILE A 17 -5.24 -14.94 -22.19
N ARG A 18 -4.91 -13.82 -21.56
CA ARG A 18 -4.21 -12.73 -22.24
C ARG A 18 -2.79 -13.18 -22.59
N PRO A 19 -2.25 -12.86 -23.78
CA PRO A 19 -0.90 -13.26 -24.17
C PRO A 19 0.17 -12.80 -23.17
N SER A 20 0.04 -11.59 -22.61
CA SER A 20 0.95 -11.08 -21.57
C SER A 20 0.96 -11.96 -20.32
N HIS A 21 -0.21 -12.43 -19.88
CA HIS A 21 -0.33 -13.31 -18.71
C HIS A 21 0.21 -14.71 -18.98
N ALA A 22 -0.04 -15.24 -20.19
CA ALA A 22 0.47 -16.53 -20.62
C ALA A 22 2.01 -16.57 -20.68
N ALA A 23 2.66 -15.44 -20.94
CA ALA A 23 4.12 -15.34 -20.93
C ALA A 23 4.74 -15.60 -19.54
N LEU A 24 3.96 -15.52 -18.46
CA LEU A 24 4.40 -15.87 -17.11
C LEU A 24 4.14 -17.34 -16.74
N ASP A 25 3.47 -18.14 -17.57
CA ASP A 25 3.23 -19.55 -17.24
C ASP A 25 4.57 -20.30 -17.06
N GLY A 26 4.73 -20.98 -15.92
CA GLY A 26 5.97 -21.65 -15.55
C GLY A 26 7.04 -20.75 -14.92
N PHE A 27 6.76 -19.45 -14.71
CA PHE A 27 7.64 -18.58 -13.93
C PHE A 27 7.67 -19.06 -12.48
N ILE A 28 8.88 -19.31 -11.95
CA ILE A 28 9.10 -19.83 -10.60
C ILE A 28 10.12 -18.97 -9.90
N ALA A 29 9.75 -18.41 -8.75
CA ALA A 29 10.66 -17.73 -7.84
C ALA A 29 10.36 -18.15 -6.39
N ARG A 30 11.28 -17.88 -5.47
CA ARG A 30 11.00 -18.11 -4.04
C ARG A 30 9.92 -17.15 -3.55
N TYR A 31 9.14 -17.54 -2.54
CA TYR A 31 8.03 -16.78 -1.99
C TYR A 31 8.42 -15.39 -1.46
N ASP A 32 9.68 -15.22 -1.07
CA ASP A 32 10.27 -13.98 -0.55
C ASP A 32 10.86 -13.09 -1.65
N ASP A 33 10.83 -13.54 -2.91
CA ASP A 33 11.22 -12.71 -4.04
C ASP A 33 10.27 -11.49 -4.13
N PRO A 34 10.79 -10.25 -4.11
CA PRO A 34 9.97 -9.04 -4.11
C PRO A 34 9.03 -8.90 -5.32
N ILE A 35 9.22 -9.68 -6.39
CA ILE A 35 8.32 -9.65 -7.55
C ILE A 35 6.89 -10.06 -7.18
N TRP A 36 6.72 -10.93 -6.18
CA TRP A 36 5.40 -11.38 -5.74
C TRP A 36 4.56 -10.27 -5.12
N GLN A 37 5.14 -9.12 -4.81
CA GLN A 37 4.37 -7.95 -4.37
C GLN A 37 3.57 -7.33 -5.53
N SER A 38 3.95 -7.56 -6.79
CA SER A 38 3.29 -6.97 -7.96
C SER A 38 2.67 -8.00 -8.90
N ILE A 39 3.26 -9.19 -9.08
CA ILE A 39 2.77 -10.19 -10.04
C ILE A 39 1.93 -11.31 -9.42
N TYR A 40 1.49 -11.16 -8.17
CA TYR A 40 0.62 -12.16 -7.56
C TYR A 40 -0.81 -12.00 -8.10
N PRO A 41 -1.44 -13.06 -8.62
CA PRO A 41 -2.78 -12.96 -9.20
C PRO A 41 -3.83 -12.41 -8.22
N PRO A 42 -4.89 -11.74 -8.72
CA PRO A 42 -5.21 -11.57 -10.13
C PRO A 42 -4.43 -10.42 -10.78
N ASP A 43 -3.98 -10.60 -12.02
CA ASP A 43 -3.27 -9.55 -12.77
C ASP A 43 -4.20 -8.68 -13.62
N GLY A 44 -5.52 -8.86 -13.49
CA GLY A 44 -6.50 -8.20 -14.36
C GLY A 44 -7.91 -8.72 -14.20
N TYR A 45 -8.87 -8.02 -14.80
CA TYR A 45 -10.26 -8.46 -14.82
C TYR A 45 -10.40 -9.81 -15.52
N ARG A 46 -11.14 -10.73 -14.88
CA ARG A 46 -11.32 -12.12 -15.34
C ARG A 46 -10.00 -12.87 -15.49
N CYS A 47 -8.97 -12.51 -14.72
CA CYS A 47 -7.70 -13.20 -14.73
C CYS A 47 -7.88 -14.72 -14.47
N ARG A 48 -7.12 -15.53 -15.22
CA ARG A 48 -7.16 -17.00 -15.21
C ARG A 48 -5.83 -17.58 -14.70
N CYS A 49 -5.02 -16.75 -14.07
CA CYS A 49 -3.73 -17.11 -13.49
C CYS A 49 -3.91 -17.49 -12.02
N ARG A 50 -3.04 -18.37 -11.53
CA ARG A 50 -2.95 -18.78 -10.13
C ARG A 50 -1.49 -18.96 -9.74
N VAL A 51 -1.23 -19.02 -8.44
CA VAL A 51 0.05 -19.45 -7.90
C VAL A 51 -0.07 -20.89 -7.43
N ARG A 52 0.87 -21.73 -7.86
CA ARG A 52 1.06 -23.10 -7.38
C ARG A 52 2.33 -23.13 -6.55
N THR A 53 2.24 -23.57 -5.30
CA THR A 53 3.44 -23.74 -4.47
C THR A 53 4.17 -25.04 -4.83
N ARG A 54 5.49 -25.06 -4.68
CA ARG A 54 6.39 -26.17 -4.99
C ARG A 54 7.38 -26.37 -3.84
N SER A 55 7.62 -27.63 -3.49
CA SER A 55 8.70 -28.02 -2.58
C SER A 55 10.03 -28.06 -3.34
N GLU A 56 11.15 -28.08 -2.62
CA GLU A 56 12.47 -28.30 -3.21
C GLU A 56 12.54 -29.65 -3.95
N ALA A 57 11.99 -30.70 -3.34
CA ALA A 57 11.86 -32.01 -3.99
C ALA A 57 11.02 -31.98 -5.28
N ASP A 58 9.97 -31.13 -5.36
CA ASP A 58 9.21 -30.94 -6.60
C ASP A 58 10.06 -30.27 -7.68
N VAL A 59 10.89 -29.28 -7.29
CA VAL A 59 11.77 -28.56 -8.20
C VAL A 59 12.81 -29.51 -8.80
N GLU A 60 13.49 -30.30 -7.96
CA GLU A 60 14.49 -31.28 -8.40
C GLU A 60 13.88 -32.38 -9.26
N ARG A 61 12.82 -33.03 -8.77
CA ARG A 61 12.18 -34.18 -9.44
C ARG A 61 11.60 -33.83 -10.80
N LEU A 62 11.10 -32.60 -10.97
CA LEU A 62 10.48 -32.14 -12.21
C LEU A 62 11.45 -31.34 -13.11
N GLY A 63 12.70 -31.13 -12.68
CA GLY A 63 13.69 -30.33 -13.41
C GLY A 63 13.26 -28.88 -13.60
N LEU A 64 12.57 -28.29 -12.62
CA LEU A 64 12.07 -26.92 -12.71
C LEU A 64 13.21 -25.92 -12.51
N ARG A 65 13.22 -24.86 -13.30
CA ARG A 65 14.19 -23.77 -13.16
C ARG A 65 13.63 -22.71 -12.22
N VAL A 66 14.25 -22.49 -11.07
CA VAL A 66 13.94 -21.33 -10.21
C VAL A 66 14.66 -20.10 -10.76
N GLN A 67 13.97 -18.98 -10.82
CA GLN A 67 14.48 -17.69 -11.24
C GLN A 67 14.66 -16.74 -10.05
N SER A 68 15.51 -15.73 -10.24
CA SER A 68 15.64 -14.56 -9.36
C SER A 68 15.29 -13.31 -10.16
N THR A 69 14.53 -12.40 -9.55
CA THR A 69 14.14 -11.14 -10.18
C THR A 69 14.97 -9.94 -9.76
N GLU A 70 16.02 -10.16 -8.98
CA GLU A 70 16.93 -9.11 -8.54
C GLU A 70 17.46 -8.31 -9.74
N GLY A 71 17.30 -6.98 -9.70
CA GLY A 71 17.72 -6.07 -10.77
C GLY A 71 16.88 -6.10 -12.05
N ARG A 72 15.75 -6.82 -12.10
CA ARG A 72 14.90 -6.95 -13.31
C ARG A 72 13.68 -6.03 -13.33
N ARG A 73 13.65 -5.03 -12.45
CA ARG A 73 12.58 -4.03 -12.41
C ARG A 73 12.87 -2.94 -13.43
N VAL A 74 11.86 -2.62 -14.24
CA VAL A 74 11.97 -1.63 -15.31
C VAL A 74 10.79 -0.67 -15.21
N GLU A 75 11.04 0.63 -15.33
CA GLU A 75 9.95 1.60 -15.43
C GLU A 75 9.38 1.58 -16.85
N VAL A 76 8.06 1.46 -16.99
CA VAL A 76 7.37 1.49 -18.27
C VAL A 76 6.18 2.42 -18.24
N GLN A 77 5.89 3.05 -19.37
CA GLN A 77 4.66 3.84 -19.54
C GLN A 77 3.50 2.89 -19.85
N GLN A 78 2.56 2.77 -18.92
CA GLN A 78 1.36 1.95 -19.06
C GLN A 78 0.15 2.85 -19.26
N GLU A 79 -0.65 2.54 -20.29
CA GLU A 79 -1.94 3.21 -20.51
C GLU A 79 -2.89 2.92 -19.35
N TYR A 80 -3.65 3.94 -18.93
CA TYR A 80 -4.63 3.79 -17.86
C TYR A 80 -5.87 4.65 -18.14
N GLY A 81 -7.05 4.12 -17.82
CA GLY A 81 -8.30 4.90 -17.87
C GLY A 81 -8.66 5.40 -19.28
N GLU A 82 -8.23 6.62 -19.62
CA GLU A 82 -8.52 7.28 -20.89
C GLU A 82 -7.53 6.84 -21.99
N PRO A 83 -8.01 6.50 -23.21
CA PRO A 83 -7.13 6.11 -24.30
C PRO A 83 -6.06 7.17 -24.61
N GLY A 84 -4.80 6.76 -24.62
CA GLY A 84 -3.64 7.64 -24.88
C GLY A 84 -3.03 8.29 -23.65
N GLU A 85 -3.67 8.22 -22.48
CA GLU A 85 -3.03 8.61 -21.22
C GLU A 85 -2.17 7.47 -20.67
N THR A 86 -0.89 7.76 -20.39
CA THR A 86 0.04 6.80 -19.79
C THR A 86 0.57 7.29 -18.46
N ARG A 87 0.95 6.34 -17.61
CA ARG A 87 1.68 6.63 -16.38
C ARG A 87 2.91 5.72 -16.23
N PRO A 88 3.99 6.19 -15.58
CA PRO A 88 5.09 5.32 -15.21
C PRO A 88 4.60 4.28 -14.22
N VAL A 89 4.85 3.01 -14.51
CA VAL A 89 4.63 1.89 -13.61
C VAL A 89 5.88 1.02 -13.55
N MET A 90 6.05 0.33 -12.43
CA MET A 90 7.11 -0.67 -12.29
C MET A 90 6.69 -1.96 -13.00
N GLY A 91 7.30 -2.20 -14.15
CA GLY A 91 7.29 -3.49 -14.85
C GLY A 91 8.45 -4.38 -14.43
N PHE A 92 8.44 -5.57 -15.01
CA PHE A 92 9.44 -6.61 -14.75
C PHE A 92 9.88 -7.27 -16.04
N GLU A 93 11.18 -7.33 -16.26
CA GLU A 93 11.75 -8.09 -17.38
C GLU A 93 11.73 -9.58 -17.05
N ASN A 94 10.86 -10.31 -17.74
CA ASN A 94 10.68 -11.75 -17.51
C ASN A 94 11.94 -12.52 -17.94
N PRO A 95 12.66 -13.20 -17.02
CA PRO A 95 13.88 -13.93 -17.31
C PRO A 95 13.69 -15.12 -18.27
N MET A 96 12.45 -15.59 -18.44
CA MET A 96 12.15 -16.71 -19.33
C MET A 96 11.98 -16.27 -20.79
N THR A 97 11.49 -15.05 -21.01
CA THR A 97 11.11 -14.57 -22.36
C THR A 97 11.85 -13.32 -22.81
N GLY A 98 12.50 -12.59 -21.90
CA GLY A 98 13.08 -11.26 -22.13
C GLY A 98 12.04 -10.15 -22.32
N GLN A 99 10.73 -10.46 -22.24
CA GLN A 99 9.68 -9.48 -22.41
C GLN A 99 9.40 -8.76 -21.10
N VAL A 100 9.05 -7.47 -21.19
CA VAL A 100 8.57 -6.72 -20.03
C VAL A 100 7.12 -7.10 -19.76
N TYR A 101 6.85 -7.46 -18.50
CA TYR A 101 5.53 -7.76 -17.99
C TYR A 101 5.06 -6.67 -17.03
N THR A 102 3.81 -6.27 -17.17
CA THR A 102 3.06 -5.48 -16.18
C THR A 102 1.68 -6.12 -15.98
N PRO A 103 1.18 -6.23 -14.74
CA PRO A 103 -0.23 -6.48 -14.49
C PRO A 103 -1.10 -5.39 -15.12
N ASP A 104 -2.36 -5.69 -15.42
CA ASP A 104 -3.32 -4.69 -15.88
C ASP A 104 -3.41 -3.52 -14.88
N PRO A 105 -3.73 -2.30 -15.33
CA PRO A 105 -3.89 -1.14 -14.44
C PRO A 105 -4.82 -1.43 -13.26
N GLY A 106 -4.31 -1.19 -12.04
CA GLY A 106 -5.03 -1.44 -10.79
C GLY A 106 -4.82 -2.84 -10.18
N PHE A 107 -4.03 -3.71 -10.82
CA PHE A 107 -3.74 -5.07 -10.34
C PHE A 107 -2.27 -5.29 -9.96
N GLY A 108 -1.47 -4.21 -9.92
CA GLY A 108 -0.04 -4.25 -9.59
C GLY A 108 0.29 -4.41 -8.10
N PHE A 109 -0.52 -5.14 -7.34
CA PHE A 109 -0.31 -5.38 -5.91
C PHE A 109 -0.66 -6.83 -5.54
N ASN A 110 -0.17 -7.31 -4.40
CA ASN A 110 -0.49 -8.65 -3.89
C ASN A 110 -1.71 -8.61 -2.95
N PRO A 111 -2.90 -9.07 -3.39
CA PRO A 111 -4.11 -9.05 -2.55
C PRO A 111 -4.05 -9.98 -1.34
N GLY A 112 -3.10 -10.91 -1.30
CA GLY A 112 -2.84 -11.76 -0.13
C GLY A 112 -1.98 -11.08 0.93
N GLN A 113 -1.36 -9.94 0.63
CA GLN A 113 -0.51 -9.19 1.55
C GLN A 113 -1.09 -7.83 1.93
N VAL A 114 -1.85 -7.20 1.02
CA VAL A 114 -2.43 -5.87 1.23
C VAL A 114 -3.91 -5.81 0.83
N SER A 115 -4.73 -5.16 1.65
CA SER A 115 -6.06 -4.65 1.32
C SER A 115 -5.97 -3.54 0.26
N TRP A 116 -6.86 -3.62 -0.72
CA TRP A 116 -7.01 -2.59 -1.73
C TRP A 116 -7.41 -1.25 -1.10
N GLN A 117 -6.81 -0.15 -1.61
CA GLN A 117 -7.17 1.22 -1.30
C GLN A 117 -7.26 2.02 -2.61
N PRO A 118 -8.21 2.96 -2.74
CA PRO A 118 -8.30 3.83 -3.90
C PRO A 118 -7.15 4.84 -3.93
N GLU A 119 -6.84 5.31 -5.14
CA GLU A 119 -5.94 6.46 -5.40
C GLU A 119 -6.69 7.76 -5.02
N LEU A 120 -6.73 8.08 -3.72
CA LEU A 120 -7.57 9.16 -3.18
C LEU A 120 -7.25 10.54 -3.75
N ASP A 121 -6.01 10.78 -4.17
CA ASP A 121 -5.55 12.01 -4.80
C ASP A 121 -6.32 12.36 -6.09
N ARG A 122 -6.97 11.37 -6.71
CA ARG A 122 -7.81 11.52 -7.91
C ARG A 122 -9.25 11.92 -7.65
N TYR A 123 -9.66 11.99 -6.39
CA TYR A 123 -11.03 12.31 -6.01
C TYR A 123 -11.12 13.70 -5.39
N PRO A 124 -12.25 14.42 -5.54
CA PRO A 124 -12.48 15.65 -4.80
C PRO A 124 -12.35 15.41 -3.29
N GLN A 125 -11.72 16.35 -2.58
CA GLN A 125 -11.42 16.22 -1.16
C GLN A 125 -12.64 15.80 -0.30
N PRO A 126 -13.87 16.33 -0.50
CA PRO A 126 -15.02 15.91 0.31
C PRO A 126 -15.36 14.42 0.16
N ALA A 127 -15.29 13.89 -1.06
CA ALA A 127 -15.56 12.47 -1.32
C ALA A 127 -14.43 11.58 -0.75
N ALA A 128 -13.18 12.01 -0.92
CA ALA A 128 -12.03 11.31 -0.38
C ALA A 128 -12.04 11.29 1.16
N SER A 129 -12.34 12.42 1.81
CA SER A 129 -12.48 12.53 3.27
C SER A 129 -13.57 11.61 3.81
N GLN A 130 -14.73 11.54 3.14
CA GLN A 130 -15.80 10.61 3.53
C GLN A 130 -15.38 9.13 3.42
N TYR A 131 -14.64 8.77 2.37
CA TYR A 131 -14.07 7.42 2.25
C TYR A 131 -13.12 7.10 3.40
N VAL A 132 -12.28 8.06 3.80
CA VAL A 132 -11.37 7.91 4.93
C VAL A 132 -12.14 7.69 6.23
N SER A 133 -13.14 8.50 6.53
CA SER A 133 -13.94 8.30 7.75
C SER A 133 -14.63 6.93 7.78
N GLY A 134 -15.15 6.47 6.64
CA GLY A 134 -15.72 5.12 6.50
C GLY A 134 -14.69 4.01 6.68
N THR A 135 -13.46 4.22 6.21
CA THR A 135 -12.34 3.29 6.41
C THR A 135 -11.96 3.19 7.88
N LEU A 136 -11.76 4.33 8.56
CA LEU A 136 -11.33 4.39 9.96
C LEU A 136 -12.36 3.80 10.93
N THR A 137 -13.64 3.91 10.60
CA THR A 137 -14.75 3.32 11.38
C THR A 137 -15.12 1.90 10.93
N GLY A 138 -14.55 1.44 9.81
CA GLY A 138 -14.88 0.19 9.18
C GLY A 138 -14.21 -1.02 9.85
N PRO A 139 -14.78 -2.23 9.68
CA PRO A 139 -14.27 -3.44 10.30
C PRO A 139 -12.84 -3.81 9.86
N ASP A 140 -12.41 -3.36 8.68
CA ASP A 140 -11.07 -3.65 8.18
C ASP A 140 -9.97 -2.91 8.95
N PHE A 141 -10.12 -1.60 9.14
CA PHE A 141 -9.19 -0.81 9.93
C PHE A 141 -9.13 -1.28 11.39
N ILE A 142 -10.29 -1.62 11.97
CA ILE A 142 -10.39 -2.20 13.32
C ILE A 142 -9.56 -3.50 13.43
N ARG A 143 -9.67 -4.37 12.43
CA ARG A 143 -8.94 -5.65 12.38
C ARG A 143 -7.43 -5.41 12.30
N VAL A 144 -7.01 -4.52 11.40
CA VAL A 144 -5.60 -4.19 11.20
C VAL A 144 -5.00 -3.57 12.44
N PHE A 145 -5.68 -2.60 13.05
CA PHE A 145 -5.21 -1.96 14.28
C PHE A 145 -4.97 -3.02 15.36
N LYS A 146 -5.95 -3.88 15.62
CA LYS A 146 -5.82 -4.99 16.59
C LYS A 146 -4.71 -5.96 16.24
N GLN A 147 -4.48 -6.24 14.96
CA GLN A 147 -3.42 -7.13 14.51
C GLN A 147 -2.04 -6.50 14.68
N ALA A 148 -1.90 -5.21 14.34
CA ALA A 148 -0.66 -4.47 14.50
C ALA A 148 -0.16 -4.49 15.94
N LEU A 149 -1.06 -4.31 16.92
CA LEU A 149 -0.70 -4.34 18.35
C LEU A 149 -0.21 -5.71 18.84
N LYS A 150 -0.69 -6.80 18.23
CA LYS A 150 -0.33 -8.18 18.61
C LYS A 150 0.97 -8.67 17.98
N GLN A 151 1.47 -8.00 16.95
CA GLN A 151 2.68 -8.39 16.25
C GLN A 151 3.89 -7.66 16.82
N ASP A 152 5.00 -8.36 17.04
CA ASP A 152 6.25 -7.75 17.48
C ASP A 152 6.82 -6.80 16.42
N ALA A 153 6.76 -7.24 15.16
CA ALA A 153 7.21 -6.49 13.98
C ALA A 153 6.15 -6.56 12.87
N PRO A 154 5.11 -5.70 12.91
CA PRO A 154 4.09 -5.68 11.86
C PRO A 154 4.67 -5.20 10.52
N SER A 155 4.06 -5.64 9.41
CA SER A 155 4.51 -5.27 8.06
C SER A 155 4.16 -3.81 7.70
N SER A 156 5.09 -3.09 7.07
CA SER A 156 4.88 -1.73 6.53
C SER A 156 4.28 -1.71 5.11
N LEU A 157 4.01 -2.88 4.51
CA LEU A 157 3.52 -2.97 3.13
C LEU A 157 2.13 -2.36 2.97
N GLN A 158 1.25 -2.60 3.94
CA GLN A 158 -0.09 -2.01 3.92
C GLN A 158 -0.06 -0.58 4.45
N ARG A 159 -0.69 0.33 3.69
CA ARG A 159 -0.97 1.70 4.12
C ARG A 159 -2.47 1.93 4.15
N TYR A 160 -2.96 2.56 5.20
CA TYR A 160 -4.36 2.98 5.34
C TYR A 160 -4.45 4.50 5.31
N PRO A 161 -5.41 5.08 4.60
CA PRO A 161 -5.61 6.52 4.65
C PRO A 161 -6.21 6.91 6.01
N VAL A 162 -5.68 7.98 6.60
CA VAL A 162 -6.12 8.53 7.90
C VAL A 162 -6.66 9.95 7.81
N ALA A 163 -6.33 10.69 6.74
CA ALA A 163 -6.88 12.01 6.47
C ALA A 163 -6.70 12.38 5.00
N VAL A 164 -7.40 13.42 4.55
CA VAL A 164 -7.20 13.98 3.21
C VAL A 164 -7.12 15.49 3.24
N ARG A 165 -5.95 16.02 2.91
CA ARG A 165 -5.70 17.46 2.89
C ARG A 165 -6.26 18.09 1.60
N PRO A 166 -6.75 19.33 1.65
CA PRO A 166 -7.07 20.08 0.46
C PRO A 166 -5.78 20.47 -0.28
N ARG A 167 -5.70 20.17 -1.58
CA ARG A 167 -4.59 20.63 -2.43
C ARG A 167 -4.89 22.04 -2.94
N SER A 168 -3.90 22.94 -2.91
CA SER A 168 -4.02 24.29 -3.48
C SER A 168 -4.45 24.21 -4.95
N GLY A 169 -5.63 24.75 -5.29
CA GLY A 169 -6.21 24.64 -6.64
C GLY A 169 -7.51 23.83 -6.77
N GLY A 170 -8.00 23.23 -5.67
CA GLY A 170 -9.44 22.98 -5.46
C GLY A 170 -10.07 21.71 -6.03
N GLN A 171 -9.38 20.90 -6.84
CA GLN A 171 -9.99 19.66 -7.37
C GLN A 171 -9.31 18.35 -6.94
N GLN A 172 -8.03 18.40 -6.59
CA GLN A 172 -7.27 17.21 -6.21
C GLN A 172 -7.08 17.13 -4.70
N SER A 173 -6.99 15.91 -4.21
CA SER A 173 -6.82 15.63 -2.78
C SER A 173 -5.38 15.22 -2.48
N ASP A 174 -4.97 15.34 -1.22
CA ASP A 174 -3.62 15.01 -0.77
C ASP A 174 -3.73 14.09 0.47
N PRO A 175 -3.79 12.76 0.24
CA PRO A 175 -4.06 11.80 1.30
C PRO A 175 -2.88 11.63 2.26
N VAL A 176 -3.20 11.53 3.54
CA VAL A 176 -2.27 11.13 4.59
C VAL A 176 -2.53 9.67 4.94
N THR A 177 -1.48 8.87 5.00
CA THR A 177 -1.57 7.44 5.26
C THR A 177 -0.83 7.02 6.52
N VAL A 178 -1.15 5.84 7.05
CA VAL A 178 -0.46 5.21 8.18
C VAL A 178 -0.19 3.74 7.88
N ASP A 179 0.95 3.25 8.35
CA ASP A 179 1.32 1.82 8.26
C ASP A 179 1.21 1.14 9.64
N ALA A 180 1.21 -0.19 9.64
CA ALA A 180 1.02 -0.96 10.87
C ALA A 180 2.14 -0.75 11.93
N PRO A 181 3.44 -0.61 11.56
CA PRO A 181 4.48 -0.19 12.51
C PRO A 181 4.18 1.14 13.20
N THR A 182 3.67 2.13 12.46
CA THR A 182 3.28 3.40 13.04
C THR A 182 2.05 3.28 13.93
N LEU A 183 1.02 2.54 13.53
CA LEU A 183 -0.15 2.27 14.39
C LEU A 183 0.30 1.69 15.74
N LYS A 184 1.18 0.68 15.72
CA LYS A 184 1.72 0.05 16.93
C LYS A 184 2.50 1.05 17.78
N ARG A 185 3.41 1.82 17.16
CA ARG A 185 4.19 2.83 17.87
C ARG A 185 3.28 3.85 18.56
N LEU A 186 2.30 4.40 17.83
CA LEU A 186 1.34 5.40 18.32
C LEU A 186 0.53 4.90 19.51
N ALA A 187 0.11 3.64 19.49
CA ALA A 187 -0.56 3.03 20.63
C ALA A 187 0.39 2.80 21.82
N ASP A 188 1.58 2.27 21.58
CA ASP A 188 2.52 1.87 22.63
C ASP A 188 3.21 3.06 23.33
N LYS A 189 3.50 4.14 22.58
CA LYS A 189 4.30 5.28 23.09
C LYS A 189 3.47 6.55 23.29
N GLU A 190 2.54 6.82 22.38
CA GLU A 190 1.75 8.05 22.37
C GLU A 190 0.33 7.85 22.94
N GLY A 191 -0.04 6.61 23.30
CA GLY A 191 -1.34 6.28 23.90
C GLY A 191 -2.53 6.46 22.96
N ILE A 192 -2.29 6.46 21.64
CA ILE A 192 -3.33 6.66 20.63
C ILE A 192 -4.11 5.37 20.42
N ASP A 193 -5.42 5.43 20.61
CA ASP A 193 -6.31 4.30 20.42
C ASP A 193 -7.07 4.36 19.08
N LEU A 194 -7.90 3.35 18.83
CA LEU A 194 -8.72 3.27 17.62
C LEU A 194 -9.73 4.43 17.50
N ALA A 195 -10.31 4.88 18.62
CA ALA A 195 -11.32 5.94 18.63
C ALA A 195 -10.70 7.32 18.31
N ASP A 196 -9.40 7.48 18.58
CA ASP A 196 -8.68 8.71 18.31
C ASP A 196 -8.48 8.98 16.81
N TYR A 197 -8.51 7.98 15.91
CA TYR A 197 -8.20 8.23 14.51
C TYR A 197 -9.18 9.17 13.79
N LEU A 198 -10.45 9.23 14.22
CA LEU A 198 -11.38 10.25 13.72
C LEU A 198 -11.00 11.66 14.21
N ALA A 199 -10.45 11.78 15.40
CA ALA A 199 -9.89 13.03 15.90
C ALA A 199 -8.67 13.45 15.07
N LEU A 200 -7.77 12.52 14.78
CA LEU A 200 -6.57 12.78 13.98
C LEU A 200 -6.95 13.22 12.57
N GLN A 201 -7.96 12.59 11.95
CA GLN A 201 -8.52 13.02 10.68
C GLN A 201 -8.94 14.49 10.74
N GLN A 202 -9.76 14.86 11.73
CA GLN A 202 -10.24 16.24 11.89
C GLN A 202 -9.10 17.24 12.11
N ILE A 203 -8.11 16.88 12.93
CA ILE A 203 -6.94 17.75 13.20
C ILE A 203 -6.15 18.02 11.91
N ILE A 204 -5.94 16.99 11.07
CA ILE A 204 -5.19 17.14 9.82
C ILE A 204 -6.01 17.93 8.77
N GLU A 205 -7.31 17.65 8.64
CA GLU A 205 -8.16 18.26 7.61
C GLU A 205 -8.62 19.68 7.95
N GLN A 206 -8.79 19.98 9.24
CA GLN A 206 -9.28 21.26 9.76
C GLN A 206 -8.47 21.69 11.01
N PRO A 207 -7.16 21.96 10.87
CA PRO A 207 -6.32 22.34 11.99
C PRO A 207 -6.69 23.72 12.55
N GLU A 208 -6.61 23.88 13.87
CA GLU A 208 -6.61 25.22 14.50
C GLU A 208 -5.26 25.92 14.30
N ARG A 209 -4.17 25.14 14.31
CA ARG A 209 -2.80 25.60 14.06
C ARG A 209 -2.07 24.65 13.15
N GLN A 210 -1.18 25.17 12.31
CA GLN A 210 -0.30 24.36 11.48
C GLN A 210 1.06 25.02 11.33
N HIS A 211 2.09 24.21 11.11
CA HIS A 211 3.47 24.68 10.91
C HIS A 211 4.22 23.71 9.98
N LEU A 212 4.97 24.25 9.01
CA LEU A 212 5.85 23.48 8.14
C LEU A 212 7.29 23.68 8.59
N ALA A 213 7.91 22.63 9.10
CA ALA A 213 9.31 22.63 9.50
C ALA A 213 10.25 22.57 8.29
N LYS A 214 11.53 22.90 8.50
CA LYS A 214 12.54 22.98 7.44
C LYS A 214 12.87 21.62 6.84
N ASP A 215 12.65 20.54 7.60
CA ASP A 215 12.86 19.17 7.15
C ASP A 215 11.69 18.60 6.32
N GLY A 216 10.66 19.41 6.06
CA GLY A 216 9.46 19.04 5.31
C GLY A 216 8.36 18.40 6.15
N THR A 217 8.53 18.30 7.47
CA THR A 217 7.48 17.82 8.37
C THR A 217 6.42 18.89 8.56
N GLN A 218 5.17 18.51 8.28
CA GLN A 218 4.01 19.35 8.47
C GLN A 218 3.30 18.98 9.77
N TYR A 219 3.15 19.95 10.66
CA TYR A 219 2.46 19.80 11.93
C TYR A 219 1.05 20.39 11.86
N TYR A 220 0.11 19.70 12.48
CA TYR A 220 -1.31 20.06 12.59
C TYR A 220 -1.72 20.00 14.06
N GLY A 221 -2.34 21.05 14.58
CA GLY A 221 -2.72 21.16 15.98
C GLY A 221 -4.19 21.52 16.15
N ALA A 222 -4.83 20.88 17.12
CA ALA A 222 -6.11 21.33 17.67
C ALA A 222 -6.15 21.12 19.19
N MET A 223 -6.91 21.94 19.90
CA MET A 223 -7.03 21.82 21.35
C MET A 223 -8.17 20.87 21.71
N ARG A 224 -7.88 19.83 22.49
CA ARG A 224 -8.85 18.83 22.92
C ARG A 224 -8.69 18.55 24.41
N ALA A 225 -9.79 18.64 25.15
CA ALA A 225 -9.80 18.41 26.60
C ALA A 225 -8.71 19.20 27.37
N GLY A 226 -8.40 20.42 26.93
CA GLY A 226 -7.42 21.30 27.58
C GLY A 226 -5.95 21.00 27.25
N VAL A 227 -5.66 20.10 26.31
CA VAL A 227 -4.32 19.85 25.78
C VAL A 227 -4.27 20.00 24.27
N TRP A 228 -3.14 20.46 23.74
CA TRP A 228 -2.88 20.46 22.31
C TRP A 228 -2.56 19.06 21.83
N TRP A 229 -3.32 18.59 20.85
CA TRP A 229 -3.00 17.40 20.08
C TRP A 229 -2.31 17.86 18.80
N ILE A 230 -1.04 17.48 18.65
CA ILE A 230 -0.19 17.88 17.55
C ILE A 230 0.18 16.66 16.74
N VAL A 231 -0.29 16.63 15.49
CA VAL A 231 -0.08 15.54 14.54
C VAL A 231 1.01 15.95 13.56
N SER A 232 2.05 15.14 13.42
CA SER A 232 3.10 15.36 12.43
C SER A 232 2.93 14.44 11.23
N VAL A 233 3.03 15.02 10.04
CA VAL A 233 2.92 14.34 8.76
C VAL A 233 4.15 14.67 7.92
N ARG A 234 4.79 13.64 7.35
CA ARG A 234 5.95 13.79 6.47
C ARG A 234 5.76 12.89 5.26
N GLU A 235 5.99 13.42 4.06
CA GLU A 235 5.86 12.67 2.80
C GLU A 235 4.51 11.92 2.65
N GLY A 236 3.42 12.56 3.10
CA GLY A 236 2.07 11.96 3.06
C GLY A 236 1.86 10.81 4.05
N GLN A 237 2.75 10.64 5.04
CA GLN A 237 2.62 9.64 6.09
C GLN A 237 2.47 10.29 7.46
N LEU A 238 1.51 9.80 8.24
CA LEU A 238 1.39 10.09 9.66
C LEU A 238 2.64 9.59 10.39
N HIS A 239 3.32 10.48 11.11
CA HIS A 239 4.57 10.18 11.76
C HIS A 239 4.46 10.18 13.29
N ASN A 240 3.87 11.20 13.90
CA ASN A 240 3.73 11.23 15.35
C ASN A 240 2.47 11.96 15.82
N VAL A 241 2.06 11.70 17.06
CA VAL A 241 1.00 12.44 17.75
C VAL A 241 1.50 12.84 19.13
N ILE A 242 1.63 14.13 19.38
CA ILE A 242 2.12 14.67 20.65
C ILE A 242 0.96 15.36 21.37
N GLN A 243 0.83 15.09 22.67
CA GLN A 243 -0.13 15.76 23.54
C GLN A 243 0.63 16.63 24.54
N GLN A 244 0.38 17.94 24.53
CA GLN A 244 1.13 18.89 25.37
C GLN A 244 0.32 20.16 25.70
N ALA A 245 0.81 20.96 26.64
CA ALA A 245 0.09 22.13 27.16
C ALA A 245 -0.04 23.28 26.15
N ASP A 246 0.97 23.47 25.29
CA ASP A 246 1.03 24.56 24.31
C ASP A 246 1.33 24.04 22.90
N PHE A 247 1.03 24.83 21.87
CA PHE A 247 1.45 24.51 20.50
C PHE A 247 2.94 24.85 20.31
N HIS A 248 3.81 23.88 20.60
CA HIS A 248 5.26 23.97 20.46
C HIS A 248 5.75 22.84 19.55
N VAL A 249 6.41 23.19 18.45
CA VAL A 249 6.91 22.23 17.46
C VAL A 249 8.35 22.58 17.06
N PRO A 250 9.19 21.59 16.69
CA PRO A 250 10.53 21.84 16.17
C PRO A 250 10.50 22.53 14.80
N ASP A 251 11.52 23.36 14.54
CA ASP A 251 11.85 23.94 13.23
C ASP A 251 12.73 23.01 12.38
#